data_AF-A0A2H3DBD7-F1
#
_entry.id   AF-A0A2H3DBD7-F1
#
_cell.length_a   1.000
_cell.length_b   1.000
_cell.length_c   1.000
_cell.angle_alpha   90.00
_cell.angle_beta   90.00
_cell.angle_gamma   90.00
#
_symmetry.space_group_name_H-M   'P 1'
#
loop_
_entity.id
_entity.type
_entity.pdbx_description
1 polymer ?
#
loop_
_entity_poly.entity_id
_entity_poly.type
_entity_poly.pdbx_seq_one_letter_code
_entity_poly.pdbx_strand_id
1 'polypeptide(L)'
;MEKELTSSMKELAEVFGIEHWTASADAVINLALLNAHGVIDGILTDDLEAFLPLFLYSAHTVIQNPSSTHRGVPNNKGKQEQYLVHRLADLRYNRASLIFISRLCTQTGAFNCNFMEIAVKLTRLGFADSLLKVATTMTRPELEAFIPTWRAELIQELAAPSDAFSPSLAQFAQFARVSSFFPNVDMLLGYANPTITISHDIQWSRREPSLPALASMCKRYFEWGWKSEIVKRFRTIIWPSIVMHAMRRYAMAPEQPVFTLGGSFARSQHVGVDNEWIMKVMSSKEDPFFNEELLYYVEVDPRMLVYLAEAGVKGTRLPLPEWKVPKEPVNPLSPLKLWLPAVFVREARPDLVQVYEESLALKARKRETSQDEDQDEELISKVRDKH
;
A
#
# COMPACT_ATOMS: atom_id res chain seq x y z
N MET A 1 5.22 25.51 14.03
CA MET A 1 4.45 24.97 12.90
C MET A 1 4.91 23.59 12.44
N GLU A 2 6.04 23.42 11.73
CA GLU A 2 6.44 22.11 11.17
C GLU A 2 6.67 21.02 12.25
N LYS A 3 7.34 21.37 13.35
CA LYS A 3 7.54 20.47 14.50
C LYS A 3 6.23 20.07 15.19
N GLU A 4 5.27 20.99 15.28
CA GLU A 4 3.97 20.75 15.90
C GLU A 4 3.07 19.88 15.03
N LEU A 5 3.09 20.10 13.72
CA LEU A 5 2.38 19.26 12.75
C LEU A 5 2.95 17.84 12.74
N THR A 6 4.28 17.72 12.75
CA THR A 6 4.97 16.42 12.83
C THR A 6 4.58 15.69 14.11
N SER A 7 4.59 16.36 15.27
CA SER A 7 4.19 15.75 16.55
C SER A 7 2.74 15.29 16.53
N SER A 8 1.83 16.10 15.99
CA SER A 8 0.40 15.77 15.94
C SER A 8 0.13 14.61 14.99
N MET A 9 0.86 14.54 13.86
CA MET A 9 0.77 13.42 12.92
C MET A 9 1.30 12.11 13.52
N LYS A 10 2.39 12.18 14.30
CA LYS A 10 2.91 11.03 15.06
C LYS A 10 1.91 10.53 16.09
N GLU A 11 1.29 11.44 16.86
CA GLU A 11 0.21 11.09 17.80
C GLU A 11 -0.96 10.41 17.08
N LEU A 12 -1.38 10.96 15.93
CA LEU A 12 -2.44 10.37 15.10
C LEU A 12 -2.09 8.95 14.64
N ALA A 13 -0.88 8.75 14.11
CA ALA A 13 -0.40 7.43 13.67
C ALA A 13 -0.41 6.43 14.83
N GLU A 14 0.13 6.79 15.98
CA GLU A 14 0.16 5.92 17.16
C GLU A 14 -1.23 5.55 17.67
N VAL A 15 -2.18 6.48 17.61
CA VAL A 15 -3.57 6.24 18.01
C VAL A 15 -4.29 5.30 17.03
N PHE A 16 -3.94 5.35 15.74
CA PHE A 16 -4.37 4.36 14.76
C PHE A 16 -3.63 3.00 14.87
N GLY A 17 -2.65 2.89 15.78
CA GLY A 17 -1.80 1.71 15.88
C GLY A 17 -0.80 1.59 14.73
N ILE A 18 -0.62 2.65 13.94
CA ILE A 18 0.35 2.73 12.85
C ILE A 18 1.71 3.06 13.45
N GLU A 19 2.74 2.31 13.05
CA GLU A 19 4.11 2.60 13.43
C GLU A 19 4.66 3.74 12.56
N HIS A 20 5.39 4.67 13.20
CA HIS A 20 6.07 5.75 12.51
C HIS A 20 7.57 5.64 12.78
N TRP A 21 8.37 6.00 11.77
CA TRP A 21 9.81 5.94 11.82
C TRP A 21 10.42 7.29 11.44
N THR A 22 11.42 7.75 12.18
CA THR A 22 12.23 8.91 11.78
C THR A 22 13.57 8.43 11.26
N ALA A 23 13.80 8.60 9.95
CA ALA A 23 15.04 8.17 9.31
C ALA A 23 16.24 8.91 9.93
N SER A 24 17.37 8.22 10.08
CA SER A 24 18.60 8.81 10.61
C SER A 24 19.24 9.81 9.64
N ALA A 25 19.01 9.61 8.33
CA ALA A 25 19.49 10.48 7.26
C ALA A 25 18.38 10.68 6.22
N ASP A 26 18.32 9.82 5.21
CA ASP A 26 17.36 9.90 4.12
C ASP A 26 16.28 8.83 4.25
N ALA A 27 15.01 9.24 4.20
CA ALA A 27 13.86 8.34 4.28
C ALA A 27 13.80 7.38 3.09
N VAL A 28 14.20 7.82 1.89
CA VAL A 28 14.23 7.00 0.67
C VAL A 28 15.21 5.83 0.84
N ILE A 29 16.41 6.10 1.35
CA ILE A 29 17.42 5.07 1.59
C ILE A 29 16.91 4.07 2.62
N ASN A 30 16.36 4.55 3.74
CA ASN A 30 15.84 3.67 4.78
C ASN A 30 14.69 2.78 4.26
N LEU A 31 13.72 3.35 3.54
CA LEU A 31 12.60 2.60 2.97
C LEU A 31 13.07 1.55 1.96
N ALA A 32 13.97 1.91 1.05
CA ALA A 32 14.53 0.98 0.08
C ALA A 32 15.23 -0.19 0.78
N LEU A 33 16.01 0.09 1.82
CA LEU A 33 16.69 -0.93 2.61
C LEU A 33 15.74 -1.82 3.40
N LEU A 34 14.68 -1.27 4.01
CA LEU A 34 13.66 -2.08 4.69
C LEU A 34 12.98 -3.05 3.72
N ASN A 35 12.69 -2.61 2.49
CA ASN A 35 12.12 -3.47 1.46
C ASN A 35 13.13 -4.51 0.92
N ALA A 36 14.39 -4.12 0.76
CA ALA A 36 15.46 -5.01 0.34
C ALA A 36 15.70 -6.16 1.34
N HIS A 37 15.60 -5.87 2.64
CA HIS A 37 15.76 -6.85 3.72
C HIS A 37 14.47 -7.64 4.03
N GLY A 38 13.38 -7.40 3.29
CA GLY A 38 12.10 -8.08 3.51
C GLY A 38 11.38 -7.67 4.79
N VAL A 39 11.73 -6.52 5.38
CA VAL A 39 11.05 -5.97 6.56
C VAL A 39 9.69 -5.35 6.19
N ILE A 40 9.57 -4.83 4.97
CA ILE A 40 8.33 -4.37 4.34
C ILE A 40 8.21 -4.95 2.93
N ASP A 41 7.00 -5.23 2.46
CA ASP A 41 6.79 -5.87 1.15
C ASP A 41 6.76 -4.89 -0.02
N GLY A 42 6.43 -3.63 0.23
CA GLY A 42 6.39 -2.59 -0.79
C GLY A 42 6.40 -1.19 -0.21
N ILE A 43 6.76 -0.21 -1.05
CA ILE A 43 6.90 1.19 -0.68
C ILE A 43 5.89 2.02 -1.46
N LEU A 44 4.96 2.68 -0.76
CA LEU A 44 4.00 3.61 -1.36
C LEU A 44 4.58 5.03 -1.40
N THR A 45 4.62 5.66 -2.58
CA THR A 45 5.06 7.05 -2.72
C THR A 45 4.34 7.77 -3.87
N ASP A 46 4.06 9.06 -3.69
CA ASP A 46 3.63 9.99 -4.73
C ASP A 46 4.78 10.85 -5.27
N ASP A 47 5.97 10.74 -4.68
CA ASP A 47 7.16 11.47 -5.08
C ASP A 47 7.88 10.78 -6.24
N LEU A 48 7.73 11.36 -7.42
CA LEU A 48 8.41 10.91 -8.64
C LEU A 48 9.94 11.03 -8.55
N GLU A 49 10.45 11.97 -7.74
CA GLU A 49 11.90 12.14 -7.56
C GLU A 49 12.47 11.05 -6.66
N ALA A 50 11.69 10.52 -5.72
CA ALA A 50 12.06 9.37 -4.89
C ALA A 50 12.00 8.04 -5.63
N PHE A 51 11.16 7.94 -6.67
CA PHE A 51 10.88 6.68 -7.39
C PHE A 51 12.15 5.97 -7.90
N LEU A 52 12.99 6.66 -8.68
CA LEU A 52 14.21 6.08 -9.21
C LEU A 52 15.23 5.76 -8.09
N PRO A 53 15.56 6.69 -7.16
CA PRO A 53 16.41 6.42 -6.01
C PRO A 53 16.03 5.18 -5.20
N LEU A 54 14.74 4.89 -4.98
CA LEU A 54 14.31 3.69 -4.24
C LEU A 54 14.89 2.41 -4.88
N PHE A 55 14.81 2.27 -6.21
CA PHE A 55 15.40 1.12 -6.92
C PHE A 55 16.93 1.13 -6.89
N LEU A 56 17.57 2.31 -6.94
CA LEU A 56 19.03 2.42 -6.83
C LEU A 56 19.54 1.90 -5.47
N TYR A 57 18.78 2.14 -4.41
CA TYR A 57 19.05 1.63 -3.05
C TYR A 57 18.47 0.23 -2.77
N SER A 58 18.12 -0.52 -3.82
CA SER A 58 17.71 -1.94 -3.78
C SER A 58 16.26 -2.21 -3.38
N ALA A 59 15.35 -1.25 -3.49
CA ALA A 59 13.93 -1.55 -3.37
C ALA A 59 13.51 -2.59 -4.44
N HIS A 60 12.73 -3.59 -4.02
CA HIS A 60 12.14 -4.60 -4.88
C HIS A 60 10.78 -4.16 -5.42
N THR A 61 9.95 -3.49 -4.62
CA THR A 61 8.57 -3.12 -4.98
C THR A 61 8.27 -1.69 -4.58
N VAL A 62 7.92 -0.85 -5.57
CA VAL A 62 7.48 0.53 -5.37
C VAL A 62 6.07 0.69 -5.94
N ILE A 63 5.16 1.20 -5.14
CA ILE A 63 3.77 1.48 -5.49
C ILE A 63 3.66 2.99 -5.68
N GLN A 64 3.38 3.41 -6.91
CA GLN A 64 3.17 4.82 -7.21
C GLN A 64 1.71 5.18 -6.91
N ASN A 65 1.53 6.20 -6.07
CA ASN A 65 0.23 6.80 -5.82
C ASN A 65 -0.04 7.88 -6.88
N PRO A 66 -1.07 7.73 -7.75
CA PRO A 66 -1.46 8.77 -8.71
C PRO A 66 -2.20 9.90 -7.98
N SER A 67 -1.49 10.71 -7.21
CA SER A 67 -2.10 11.83 -6.49
C SER A 67 -2.73 12.85 -7.46
N SER A 68 -3.86 13.43 -7.06
CA SER A 68 -4.52 14.58 -7.73
C SER A 68 -3.65 15.85 -7.83
N THR A 69 -2.49 15.89 -7.17
CA THR A 69 -1.52 16.99 -7.27
C THR A 69 -0.66 16.94 -8.54
N HIS A 70 -0.72 15.88 -9.35
CA HIS A 70 -0.05 15.85 -10.65
C HIS A 70 -0.76 16.78 -11.65
N ARG A 71 -0.09 17.86 -12.05
CA ARG A 71 -0.55 18.80 -13.10
C ARG A 71 -0.89 18.02 -14.38
N GLY A 72 -2.19 17.99 -14.73
CA GLY A 72 -2.65 17.48 -16.02
C GLY A 72 -3.59 16.27 -15.98
N VAL A 73 -3.88 15.70 -14.81
CA VAL A 73 -4.94 14.68 -14.72
C VAL A 73 -6.30 15.40 -14.60
N PRO A 74 -7.17 15.38 -15.63
CA PRO A 74 -8.51 15.91 -15.48
C PRO A 74 -9.18 15.18 -14.32
N ASN A 75 -9.82 15.96 -13.45
CA ASN A 75 -10.55 15.50 -12.27
C ASN A 75 -11.82 14.75 -12.74
N ASN A 76 -11.61 13.61 -13.42
CA ASN A 76 -12.63 12.74 -13.93
C ASN A 76 -13.16 11.95 -12.74
N LYS A 77 -14.14 12.55 -12.06
CA LYS A 77 -15.02 11.88 -11.10
C LYS A 77 -15.56 10.60 -11.77
N GLY A 78 -14.91 9.47 -11.51
CA GLY A 78 -15.29 8.16 -12.07
C GLY A 78 -14.17 7.35 -12.75
N LYS A 79 -12.96 7.89 -12.95
CA LYS A 79 -11.81 7.04 -13.34
C LYS A 79 -11.02 6.64 -12.09
N GLN A 80 -10.94 5.33 -11.90
CA GLN A 80 -10.28 4.66 -10.78
C GLN A 80 -8.86 5.20 -10.56
N GLU A 81 -8.50 5.44 -9.31
CA GLU A 81 -7.10 5.66 -8.91
C GLU A 81 -6.36 4.33 -9.06
N GLN A 82 -5.76 4.10 -10.23
CA GLN A 82 -4.96 2.91 -10.47
C GLN A 82 -3.58 3.12 -9.86
N TYR A 83 -3.32 2.49 -8.72
CA TYR A 83 -1.98 2.36 -8.16
C TYR A 83 -1.10 1.59 -9.14
N LEU A 84 0.02 2.18 -9.53
CA LEU A 84 0.98 1.50 -10.39
C LEU A 84 1.99 0.76 -9.51
N VAL A 85 2.00 -0.57 -9.61
CA VAL A 85 2.96 -1.40 -8.89
C VAL A 85 4.14 -1.68 -9.79
N HIS A 86 5.31 -1.21 -9.38
CA HIS A 86 6.57 -1.39 -10.10
C HIS A 86 7.46 -2.34 -9.31
N ARG A 87 7.80 -3.49 -9.91
CA ARG A 87 8.76 -4.42 -9.33
C ARG A 87 10.08 -4.31 -10.07
N LEU A 88 11.19 -4.36 -9.34
CA LEU A 88 12.53 -4.36 -9.93
C LEU A 88 12.72 -5.52 -10.92
N ALA A 89 12.10 -6.67 -10.64
CA ALA A 89 12.13 -7.83 -11.54
C ALA A 89 11.41 -7.59 -12.89
N ASP A 90 10.43 -6.70 -12.92
CA ASP A 90 9.70 -6.33 -14.14
C ASP A 90 10.46 -5.27 -14.95
N LEU A 91 11.45 -4.62 -14.33
CA LEU A 91 12.35 -3.71 -15.01
C LEU A 91 13.35 -4.52 -15.83
N ARG A 92 13.52 -4.15 -17.11
CA ARG A 92 14.53 -4.74 -18.01
C ARG A 92 15.98 -4.38 -17.64
N TYR A 93 16.18 -3.78 -16.47
CA TYR A 93 17.46 -3.24 -16.01
C TYR A 93 17.74 -3.76 -14.62
N ASN A 94 18.94 -4.32 -14.43
CA ASN A 94 19.42 -4.66 -13.10
C ASN A 94 19.84 -3.40 -12.33
N ARG A 95 20.07 -3.54 -11.03
CA ARG A 95 20.48 -2.45 -10.15
C ARG A 95 21.73 -1.71 -10.63
N ALA A 96 22.75 -2.45 -11.07
CA ALA A 96 23.99 -1.88 -11.60
C ALA A 96 23.70 -0.97 -12.80
N SER A 97 22.86 -1.45 -13.72
CA SER A 97 22.41 -0.70 -14.89
C SER A 97 21.70 0.59 -14.50
N LEU A 98 20.77 0.53 -13.54
CA LEU A 98 20.02 1.71 -13.09
C LEU A 98 20.94 2.76 -12.44
N ILE A 99 21.89 2.34 -11.60
CA ILE A 99 22.89 3.25 -11.00
C ILE A 99 23.72 3.89 -12.10
N PHE A 100 24.26 3.08 -13.01
CA PHE A 100 25.09 3.55 -14.11
C PHE A 100 24.33 4.55 -15.00
N ILE A 101 23.12 4.19 -15.45
CA ILE A 101 22.27 5.04 -16.29
C ILE A 101 21.93 6.35 -15.58
N SER A 102 21.44 6.28 -14.34
CA SER A 102 21.08 7.46 -13.55
C SER A 102 22.26 8.44 -13.44
N ARG A 103 23.47 7.91 -13.21
CA ARG A 103 24.67 8.72 -12.98
C ARG A 103 25.28 9.25 -14.26
N LEU A 104 25.25 8.47 -15.33
CA LEU A 104 25.66 8.96 -16.63
C LEU A 104 24.77 10.12 -17.11
N CYS A 105 23.46 10.02 -16.93
CA CYS A 105 22.52 11.08 -17.35
C CYS A 105 22.59 12.33 -16.46
N THR A 106 22.72 12.16 -15.13
CA THR A 106 22.76 13.31 -14.20
C THR A 106 24.08 14.06 -14.26
N GLN A 107 25.22 13.38 -14.39
CA GLN A 107 26.53 14.05 -14.42
C GLN A 107 26.88 14.65 -15.78
N THR A 108 26.30 14.16 -16.87
CA THR A 108 26.42 14.82 -18.18
C THR A 108 25.42 15.98 -18.36
N GLY A 109 24.58 16.23 -17.35
CA GLY A 109 23.62 17.34 -17.34
C GLY A 109 22.50 17.21 -18.38
N ALA A 110 22.31 16.01 -18.96
CA ALA A 110 21.40 15.83 -20.07
C ALA A 110 20.61 14.52 -19.93
N PHE A 111 19.32 14.65 -19.63
CA PHE A 111 18.30 13.66 -19.99
C PHE A 111 17.98 13.76 -21.49
N ASN A 112 19.01 13.72 -22.33
CA ASN A 112 18.80 13.58 -23.76
C ASN A 112 18.54 12.09 -24.05
N CYS A 113 17.47 11.77 -24.77
CA CYS A 113 17.13 10.40 -25.18
C CYS A 113 18.33 9.65 -25.78
N ASN A 114 19.20 10.39 -26.45
CA ASN A 114 20.43 9.88 -27.05
C ASN A 114 21.43 9.33 -26.00
N PHE A 115 21.53 9.94 -24.82
CA PHE A 115 22.40 9.45 -23.74
C PHE A 115 21.83 8.23 -23.02
N MET A 116 20.51 8.11 -22.96
CA MET A 116 19.86 6.92 -22.42
C MET A 116 20.20 5.68 -23.26
N GLU A 117 20.14 5.80 -24.60
CA GLU A 117 20.52 4.69 -25.48
C GLU A 117 21.99 4.29 -25.34
N ILE A 118 22.89 5.26 -25.21
CA ILE A 118 24.31 5.03 -24.96
C ILE A 118 24.50 4.32 -23.61
N ALA A 119 23.88 4.83 -22.55
CA ALA A 119 23.95 4.25 -21.22
C ALA A 119 23.48 2.78 -21.24
N VAL A 120 22.34 2.50 -21.87
CA VAL A 120 21.80 1.13 -22.00
C VAL A 120 22.72 0.21 -22.81
N LYS A 121 23.41 0.72 -23.83
CA LYS A 121 24.39 -0.10 -24.57
C LYS A 121 25.61 -0.40 -23.72
N LEU A 122 26.14 0.59 -23.00
CA LEU A 122 27.28 0.41 -22.10
C LEU A 122 26.98 -0.56 -20.95
N THR A 123 25.74 -0.56 -20.42
CA THR A 123 25.35 -1.55 -19.42
C THR A 123 25.36 -2.96 -20.00
N ARG A 124 24.89 -3.16 -21.24
CA ARG A 124 24.94 -4.46 -21.94
C ARG A 124 26.37 -4.95 -22.21
N LEU A 125 27.34 -4.04 -22.31
CA LEU A 125 28.76 -4.36 -22.43
C LEU A 125 29.41 -4.70 -21.08
N GLY A 126 28.68 -4.64 -19.96
CA GLY A 126 29.17 -5.01 -18.63
C GLY A 126 29.92 -3.91 -17.88
N PHE A 127 29.96 -2.68 -18.39
CA PHE A 127 30.61 -1.55 -17.69
C PHE A 127 29.95 -1.24 -16.34
N ALA A 128 28.63 -1.40 -16.26
CA ALA A 128 27.87 -1.15 -15.04
C ALA A 128 28.14 -2.24 -13.98
N ASP A 129 28.08 -3.51 -14.37
CA ASP A 129 28.29 -4.64 -13.47
C ASP A 129 29.73 -4.70 -12.96
N SER A 130 30.73 -4.44 -13.82
CA SER A 130 32.14 -4.36 -13.41
C SER A 130 32.37 -3.28 -12.36
N LEU A 131 31.80 -2.08 -12.57
CA LEU A 131 31.95 -0.96 -11.64
C LEU A 131 31.27 -1.24 -10.28
N LEU A 132 30.03 -1.75 -10.28
CA LEU A 132 29.33 -2.07 -9.04
C LEU A 132 30.01 -3.24 -8.30
N LYS A 133 30.50 -4.25 -9.02
CA LYS A 133 31.22 -5.39 -8.43
C LYS A 133 32.48 -4.95 -7.70
N VAL A 134 33.30 -4.09 -8.30
CA VAL A 134 34.50 -3.57 -7.65
C VAL A 134 34.12 -2.75 -6.43
N ALA A 135 33.10 -1.90 -6.53
CA ALA A 135 32.66 -1.06 -5.42
C ALA A 135 32.06 -1.84 -4.23
N THR A 136 31.50 -3.03 -4.46
CA THR A 136 30.97 -3.89 -3.39
C THR A 136 32.03 -4.81 -2.77
N THR A 137 33.06 -5.20 -3.53
CA THR A 137 34.03 -6.22 -3.10
C THR A 137 35.38 -5.69 -2.67
N MET A 138 35.81 -4.53 -3.19
CA MET A 138 37.13 -3.95 -2.94
C MET A 138 37.08 -2.79 -1.94
N THR A 139 38.24 -2.45 -1.40
CA THR A 139 38.41 -1.27 -0.52
C THR A 139 38.41 0.03 -1.33
N ARG A 140 38.19 1.17 -0.67
CA ARG A 140 38.20 2.49 -1.33
C ARG A 140 39.48 2.76 -2.14
N PRO A 141 40.70 2.52 -1.62
CA PRO A 141 41.93 2.78 -2.38
C PRO A 141 42.06 1.91 -3.64
N GLU A 142 41.60 0.66 -3.57
CA GLU A 142 41.61 -0.27 -4.70
C GLU A 142 40.61 0.17 -5.78
N LEU A 143 39.42 0.63 -5.38
CA LEU A 143 38.44 1.22 -6.28
C LEU A 143 38.99 2.48 -6.96
N GLU A 144 39.66 3.36 -6.22
CA GLU A 144 40.31 4.57 -6.75
C GLU A 144 41.42 4.22 -7.76
N ALA A 145 42.15 3.13 -7.55
CA ALA A 145 43.17 2.63 -8.49
C ALA A 145 42.57 1.95 -9.72
N PHE A 146 41.38 1.34 -9.61
CA PHE A 146 40.68 0.68 -10.71
C PHE A 146 40.04 1.68 -11.70
N ILE A 147 39.50 2.78 -11.19
CA ILE A 147 38.73 3.76 -11.97
C ILE A 147 39.48 4.30 -13.21
N PRO A 148 40.77 4.67 -13.15
CA PRO A 148 41.50 5.15 -14.33
C PRO A 148 41.51 4.16 -15.49
N THR A 149 41.77 2.88 -15.22
CA THR A 149 41.80 1.81 -16.22
C THR A 149 40.42 1.57 -16.81
N TRP A 150 39.41 1.41 -15.95
CA TRP A 150 38.02 1.25 -16.37
C TRP A 150 37.51 2.43 -17.22
N ARG A 151 37.91 3.67 -16.86
CA ARG A 151 37.56 4.87 -17.63
C ARG A 151 38.23 4.89 -19.00
N ALA A 152 39.48 4.44 -19.09
CA ALA A 152 40.19 4.35 -20.37
C ALA A 152 39.50 3.36 -21.32
N GLU A 153 39.09 2.19 -20.82
CA GLU A 153 38.31 1.19 -21.57
C GLU A 153 36.97 1.76 -22.03
N LEU A 154 36.25 2.46 -21.14
CA LEU A 154 34.99 3.13 -21.47
C LEU A 154 35.18 4.15 -22.60
N ILE A 155 36.20 5.00 -22.51
CA ILE A 155 36.51 6.01 -23.53
C ILE A 155 36.89 5.36 -24.86
N GLN A 156 37.65 4.26 -24.82
CA GLN A 156 38.02 3.51 -26.02
C GLN A 156 36.79 2.95 -26.72
N GLU A 157 35.86 2.35 -25.97
CA GLU A 157 34.62 1.80 -26.51
C GLU A 157 33.72 2.88 -27.13
N LEU A 158 33.67 4.04 -26.49
CA LEU A 158 32.97 5.22 -27.00
C LEU A 158 33.65 5.89 -28.19
N ALA A 159 34.93 5.62 -28.44
CA ALA A 159 35.68 6.15 -29.57
C ALA A 159 35.75 5.16 -30.75
N ALA A 160 35.43 3.89 -30.51
CA ALA A 160 35.42 2.85 -31.52
C ALA A 160 34.34 3.15 -32.58
N PRO A 161 34.69 3.14 -33.88
CA PRO A 161 33.71 3.29 -34.96
C PRO A 161 32.89 2.00 -35.05
N SER A 162 31.88 1.86 -34.20
CA SER A 162 30.82 0.89 -34.41
C SER A 162 29.59 1.60 -34.96
N ASP A 163 28.90 0.95 -35.91
CA ASP A 163 27.62 1.39 -36.47
C ASP A 163 26.53 1.62 -35.40
N ALA A 164 26.79 1.22 -34.14
CA ALA A 164 25.87 1.33 -33.02
C ALA A 164 25.77 2.75 -32.45
N PHE A 165 26.69 3.67 -32.74
CA PHE A 165 26.78 4.94 -32.06
C PHE A 165 26.78 6.10 -33.06
N SER A 166 25.62 6.33 -33.67
CA SER A 166 25.36 7.45 -34.58
C SER A 166 25.52 8.82 -33.86
N PRO A 167 25.53 9.98 -34.56
CA PRO A 167 26.21 11.25 -34.21
C PRO A 167 26.10 11.82 -32.77
N SER A 168 25.15 11.34 -31.98
CA SER A 168 25.06 11.43 -30.52
C SER A 168 26.35 11.07 -29.76
N LEU A 169 27.17 10.17 -30.30
CA LEU A 169 28.43 9.73 -29.69
C LEU A 169 29.49 10.84 -29.66
N ALA A 170 29.54 11.68 -30.70
CA ALA A 170 30.51 12.78 -30.77
C ALA A 170 30.21 13.85 -29.69
N GLN A 171 28.93 14.13 -29.43
CA GLN A 171 28.51 15.01 -28.34
C GLN A 171 28.79 14.38 -26.97
N PHE A 172 28.51 13.07 -26.81
CA PHE A 172 28.82 12.36 -25.56
C PHE A 172 30.32 12.29 -25.29
N ALA A 173 31.15 11.96 -26.27
CA ALA A 173 32.60 11.84 -26.13
C ALA A 173 33.25 13.20 -25.84
N GLN A 174 32.73 14.30 -26.39
CA GLN A 174 33.14 15.66 -26.00
C GLN A 174 32.81 15.96 -24.53
N PHE A 175 31.62 15.58 -24.04
CA PHE A 175 31.24 15.76 -22.63
C PHE A 175 31.97 14.82 -21.66
N ALA A 176 32.13 13.55 -22.01
CA ALA A 176 32.82 12.54 -21.22
C ALA A 176 34.32 12.86 -21.06
N ARG A 177 34.96 13.43 -22.11
CA ARG A 177 36.33 13.99 -22.00
C ARG A 177 36.41 15.19 -21.05
N VAL A 178 35.32 15.92 -20.86
CA VAL A 178 35.24 17.12 -20.00
C VAL A 178 34.98 16.76 -18.53
N SER A 179 34.43 15.58 -18.22
CA SER A 179 34.19 15.16 -16.84
C SER A 179 35.25 14.16 -16.34
N SER A 180 36.35 14.69 -15.78
CA SER A 180 37.30 13.91 -14.96
C SER A 180 36.67 13.36 -13.67
N PHE A 181 35.42 13.73 -13.37
CA PHE A 181 34.72 13.47 -12.12
C PHE A 181 33.81 12.22 -12.15
N PHE A 182 33.65 11.55 -13.30
CA PHE A 182 32.87 10.31 -13.40
C PHE A 182 33.76 9.06 -13.36
N PRO A 183 33.45 8.05 -12.53
CA PRO A 183 32.41 8.03 -11.51
C PRO A 183 32.86 8.71 -10.21
N ASN A 184 31.92 9.31 -9.48
CA ASN A 184 32.17 9.83 -8.12
C ASN A 184 32.21 8.63 -7.14
N VAL A 185 33.38 8.43 -6.52
CA VAL A 185 33.67 7.30 -5.62
C VAL A 185 32.78 7.29 -4.39
N ASP A 186 32.63 8.43 -3.72
CA ASP A 186 31.83 8.54 -2.49
C ASP A 186 30.37 8.15 -2.73
N MET A 187 29.80 8.64 -3.83
CA MET A 187 28.44 8.32 -4.22
C MET A 187 28.29 6.86 -4.63
N LEU A 188 29.23 6.31 -5.41
CA LEU A 188 29.21 4.90 -5.79
C LEU A 188 29.27 3.98 -4.56
N LEU A 189 30.10 4.31 -3.56
CA LEU A 189 30.17 3.57 -2.31
C LEU A 189 28.87 3.67 -1.50
N GLY A 190 28.21 4.85 -1.52
CA GLY A 190 26.89 5.04 -0.92
C GLY A 190 25.82 4.12 -1.52
N TYR A 191 25.90 3.82 -2.82
CA TYR A 191 25.05 2.81 -3.45
C TYR A 191 25.60 1.40 -3.31
N ALA A 192 26.90 1.15 -3.26
CA ALA A 192 27.41 -0.21 -3.19
C ALA A 192 26.97 -0.89 -1.89
N ASN A 193 27.14 -0.20 -0.76
CA ASN A 193 26.89 -0.75 0.57
C ASN A 193 26.05 0.21 1.44
N PRO A 194 24.77 0.47 1.09
CA PRO A 194 23.90 1.31 1.88
C PRO A 194 23.60 0.60 3.21
N THR A 195 23.87 1.27 4.33
CA THR A 195 23.66 0.73 5.67
C THR A 195 22.38 1.26 6.29
N ILE A 196 21.58 0.37 6.88
CA ILE A 196 20.45 0.74 7.73
C ILE A 196 20.75 0.36 9.18
N THR A 197 20.42 1.26 10.10
CA THR A 197 20.44 0.94 11.53
C THR A 197 19.01 0.62 11.95
N ILE A 198 18.68 -0.67 12.00
CA ILE A 198 17.40 -1.12 12.55
C ILE A 198 17.57 -1.26 14.06
N SER A 199 17.08 -0.28 14.82
CA SER A 199 17.30 -0.20 16.26
C SER A 199 16.30 -1.01 17.10
N HIS A 200 15.23 -1.53 16.50
CA HIS A 200 14.14 -2.18 17.22
C HIS A 200 13.52 -3.32 16.43
N ASP A 201 12.99 -4.31 17.15
CA ASP A 201 12.12 -5.35 16.61
C ASP A 201 10.81 -4.70 16.14
N ILE A 202 10.60 -4.66 14.82
CA ILE A 202 9.43 -3.98 14.25
C ILE A 202 8.23 -4.92 14.35
N GLN A 203 7.16 -4.48 15.01
CA GLN A 203 5.99 -5.30 15.31
C GLN A 203 4.74 -4.77 14.63
N TRP A 204 4.80 -4.71 13.29
CA TRP A 204 3.76 -4.22 12.37
C TRP A 204 2.34 -4.72 12.67
N SER A 205 2.25 -5.92 13.22
CA SER A 205 1.00 -6.65 13.44
C SER A 205 0.54 -6.72 14.88
N ARG A 206 1.19 -6.05 15.86
CA ARG A 206 0.75 -6.11 17.26
C ARG A 206 -0.21 -5.01 17.67
N ARG A 207 -0.10 -3.81 17.09
CA ARG A 207 -0.91 -2.66 17.49
C ARG A 207 -2.25 -2.63 16.74
N GLU A 208 -3.28 -2.14 17.42
CA GLU A 208 -4.60 -1.88 16.86
C GLU A 208 -5.03 -0.43 17.15
N PRO A 209 -5.89 0.17 16.31
CA PRO A 209 -6.40 1.50 16.54
C PRO A 209 -7.20 1.59 17.84
N SER A 210 -6.96 2.64 18.62
CA SER A 210 -7.72 2.86 19.85
C SER A 210 -8.92 3.75 19.60
N LEU A 211 -10.13 3.18 19.63
CA LEU A 211 -11.36 3.94 19.44
C LEU A 211 -11.58 5.03 20.49
N PRO A 212 -11.36 4.78 21.80
CA PRO A 212 -11.44 5.84 22.80
C PRO A 212 -10.42 6.96 22.56
N ALA A 213 -9.18 6.62 22.20
CA ALA A 213 -8.14 7.62 21.96
C ALA A 213 -8.40 8.43 20.68
N LEU A 214 -8.87 7.78 19.60
CA LEU A 214 -9.32 8.45 18.38
C LEU A 214 -10.42 9.47 18.69
N ALA A 215 -11.42 9.06 19.47
CA ALA A 215 -12.53 9.94 19.83
C ALA A 215 -12.07 11.14 20.69
N SER A 216 -11.16 10.90 21.65
CA SER A 216 -10.55 11.96 22.46
C SER A 216 -9.73 12.94 21.61
N MET A 217 -8.98 12.43 20.63
CA MET A 217 -8.20 13.25 19.71
C MET A 217 -9.10 14.08 18.79
N CYS A 218 -10.19 13.50 18.27
CA CYS A 218 -11.17 14.26 17.49
C CYS A 218 -11.81 15.39 18.29
N LYS A 219 -12.08 15.16 19.58
CA LYS A 219 -12.55 16.21 20.50
C LYS A 219 -11.57 17.39 20.60
N ARG A 220 -10.27 17.09 20.64
CA ARG A 220 -9.19 18.07 20.80
C ARG A 220 -8.96 18.89 19.53
N TYR A 221 -8.85 18.23 18.38
CA TYR A 221 -8.38 18.87 17.14
C TYR A 221 -9.49 19.32 16.19
N PHE A 222 -10.67 18.68 16.21
CA PHE A 222 -11.75 19.04 15.29
C PHE A 222 -12.81 19.91 15.95
N GLU A 223 -13.33 20.87 15.20
CA GLU A 223 -14.41 21.77 15.64
C GLU A 223 -15.70 20.99 15.96
N TRP A 224 -15.92 19.88 15.25
CA TRP A 224 -17.07 19.00 15.39
C TRP A 224 -16.93 17.93 16.48
N GLY A 225 -15.93 18.05 17.33
CA GLY A 225 -15.51 17.02 18.28
C GLY A 225 -16.42 16.77 19.50
N TRP A 226 -17.75 16.86 19.37
CA TRP A 226 -18.70 16.47 20.43
C TRP A 226 -19.22 15.05 20.22
N LYS A 227 -19.76 14.47 21.30
CA LYS A 227 -20.06 13.02 21.42
C LYS A 227 -20.90 12.49 20.26
N SER A 228 -22.04 13.11 19.95
CA SER A 228 -22.96 12.63 18.92
C SER A 228 -22.40 12.70 17.49
N GLU A 229 -21.65 13.75 17.16
CA GLU A 229 -21.09 13.93 15.81
C GLU A 229 -19.86 13.05 15.59
N ILE A 230 -19.04 12.81 16.63
CA ILE A 230 -17.95 11.83 16.58
C ILE A 230 -18.51 10.45 16.25
N VAL A 231 -19.48 9.95 17.02
CA VAL A 231 -20.06 8.61 16.80
C VAL A 231 -20.69 8.51 15.40
N LYS A 232 -21.38 9.57 14.95
CA LYS A 232 -21.96 9.64 13.62
C LYS A 232 -20.91 9.54 12.50
N ARG A 233 -19.82 10.30 12.59
CA ARG A 233 -18.73 10.29 11.59
C ARG A 233 -17.93 8.99 11.65
N PHE A 234 -17.72 8.47 12.84
CA PHE A 234 -17.04 7.21 13.04
C PHE A 234 -17.81 6.06 12.40
N ARG A 235 -19.14 6.06 12.47
CA ARG A 235 -19.98 5.08 11.77
C ARG A 235 -19.70 5.01 10.26
N THR A 236 -19.46 6.15 9.62
CA THR A 236 -19.24 6.20 8.16
C THR A 236 -17.78 6.03 7.75
N ILE A 237 -16.83 6.48 8.59
CA ILE A 237 -15.40 6.59 8.21
C ILE A 237 -14.56 5.54 8.91
N ILE A 238 -14.81 5.28 10.20
CA ILE A 238 -13.93 4.47 11.05
C ILE A 238 -14.44 3.04 11.19
N TRP A 239 -15.74 2.81 11.34
CA TRP A 239 -16.29 1.47 11.63
C TRP A 239 -15.96 0.44 10.55
N PRO A 240 -16.05 0.75 9.24
CA PRO A 240 -15.64 -0.19 8.20
C PRO A 240 -14.18 -0.64 8.38
N SER A 241 -13.28 0.28 8.71
CA SER A 241 -11.86 -0.03 8.92
C SER A 241 -11.64 -0.87 10.18
N ILE A 242 -12.31 -0.58 11.29
CA ILE A 242 -12.20 -1.40 12.52
C ILE A 242 -12.70 -2.82 12.29
N VAL A 243 -13.79 -2.98 11.53
CA VAL A 243 -14.30 -4.30 11.13
C VAL A 243 -13.26 -5.05 10.30
N MET A 244 -12.62 -4.40 9.34
CA MET A 244 -11.51 -5.00 8.56
C MET A 244 -10.33 -5.42 9.44
N HIS A 245 -9.92 -4.55 10.38
CA HIS A 245 -8.87 -4.85 11.35
C HIS A 245 -9.22 -6.04 12.25
N ALA A 246 -10.47 -6.12 12.71
CA ALA A 246 -10.97 -7.23 13.49
C ALA A 246 -10.88 -8.55 12.72
N MET A 247 -11.36 -8.60 11.47
CA MET A 247 -11.27 -9.83 10.66
C MET A 247 -9.84 -10.22 10.33
N ARG A 248 -8.97 -9.25 10.03
CA ARG A 248 -7.53 -9.51 9.81
C ARG A 248 -6.93 -10.25 11.01
N ARG A 249 -7.36 -9.92 12.23
CA ARG A 249 -6.87 -10.60 13.43
C ARG A 249 -7.28 -12.06 13.54
N TYR A 250 -8.51 -12.40 13.17
CA TYR A 250 -8.94 -13.79 13.09
C TYR A 250 -8.03 -14.58 12.13
N ALA A 251 -7.70 -14.01 10.97
CA ALA A 251 -6.81 -14.65 9.99
C ALA A 251 -5.35 -14.77 10.47
N MET A 252 -4.86 -13.84 11.29
CA MET A 252 -3.47 -13.84 11.78
C MET A 252 -3.22 -14.69 13.03
N ALA A 253 -4.25 -14.94 13.83
CA ALA A 253 -4.13 -15.67 15.10
C ALA A 253 -5.31 -16.64 15.31
N PRO A 254 -5.48 -17.65 14.44
CA PRO A 254 -6.64 -18.55 14.46
C PRO A 254 -6.74 -19.37 15.76
N GLU A 255 -5.63 -19.55 16.49
CA GLU A 255 -5.59 -20.33 17.73
C GLU A 255 -5.96 -19.54 18.99
N GLN A 256 -6.18 -18.22 18.90
CA GLN A 256 -6.63 -17.44 20.06
C GLN A 256 -8.17 -17.57 20.20
N PRO A 257 -8.66 -18.20 21.28
CA PRO A 257 -10.04 -18.73 21.31
C PRO A 257 -11.14 -17.66 21.40
N VAL A 258 -10.81 -16.39 21.69
CA VAL A 258 -11.79 -15.30 21.75
C VAL A 258 -11.12 -13.97 21.38
N PHE A 259 -11.32 -13.49 20.16
CA PHE A 259 -10.99 -12.10 19.82
C PHE A 259 -12.03 -11.16 20.44
N THR A 260 -11.65 -10.50 21.54
CA THR A 260 -12.50 -9.46 22.14
C THR A 260 -12.21 -8.12 21.49
N LEU A 261 -13.21 -7.60 20.77
CA LEU A 261 -13.17 -6.25 20.19
C LEU A 261 -12.88 -5.20 21.29
N GLY A 262 -13.46 -5.42 22.48
CA GLY A 262 -13.28 -4.57 23.66
C GLY A 262 -11.85 -4.50 24.19
N GLY A 263 -11.08 -5.59 24.20
CA GLY A 263 -9.70 -5.58 24.68
C GLY A 263 -8.71 -4.99 23.67
N SER A 264 -8.86 -5.36 22.40
CA SER A 264 -7.87 -5.02 21.36
C SER A 264 -7.91 -3.56 20.94
N PHE A 265 -9.10 -2.95 20.84
CA PHE A 265 -9.28 -1.58 20.36
C PHE A 265 -9.41 -0.54 21.49
N ALA A 266 -9.14 -0.92 22.75
CA ALA A 266 -9.27 -0.04 23.92
C ALA A 266 -7.94 0.27 24.63
N ARG A 267 -6.79 -0.20 24.10
CA ARG A 267 -5.39 0.07 24.52
C ARG A 267 -5.01 -0.28 25.97
N SER A 268 -5.96 -0.44 26.88
CA SER A 268 -5.80 -0.86 28.29
C SER A 268 -7.13 -0.90 29.10
N GLN A 269 -8.28 -0.55 28.51
CA GLN A 269 -9.58 -0.70 29.17
C GLN A 269 -10.12 -2.12 28.89
N HIS A 270 -10.08 -3.00 29.89
CA HIS A 270 -10.69 -4.33 29.78
C HIS A 270 -12.22 -4.18 29.76
N VAL A 271 -12.80 -4.30 28.57
CA VAL A 271 -14.25 -4.42 28.40
C VAL A 271 -14.54 -5.90 28.15
N GLY A 272 -14.95 -6.61 29.20
CA GLY A 272 -15.29 -8.03 29.13
C GLY A 272 -16.66 -8.21 28.51
N VAL A 273 -16.72 -8.54 27.21
CA VAL A 273 -17.95 -8.91 26.50
C VAL A 273 -17.60 -9.93 25.41
N ASP A 274 -18.29 -11.07 25.44
CA ASP A 274 -18.29 -12.10 24.40
C ASP A 274 -19.08 -11.63 23.16
N ASN A 275 -18.52 -11.80 21.95
CA ASN A 275 -18.96 -11.07 20.75
C ASN A 275 -19.38 -12.00 19.59
N GLU A 276 -20.69 -12.10 19.36
CA GLU A 276 -21.26 -12.35 18.02
C GLU A 276 -21.41 -11.01 17.27
N TRP A 277 -20.30 -10.37 16.93
CA TRP A 277 -20.31 -9.02 16.35
C TRP A 277 -20.70 -9.02 14.86
N ILE A 278 -20.46 -10.12 14.13
CA ILE A 278 -21.07 -10.38 12.82
C ILE A 278 -22.35 -11.15 13.06
N MET A 279 -23.46 -10.60 12.59
CA MET A 279 -24.80 -11.13 12.80
C MET A 279 -25.18 -12.16 11.72
N LYS A 280 -24.90 -11.84 10.44
CA LYS A 280 -25.25 -12.70 9.28
C LYS A 280 -24.59 -12.25 7.99
N VAL A 281 -24.47 -13.18 7.05
CA VAL A 281 -24.17 -12.91 5.63
C VAL A 281 -25.48 -12.77 4.86
N MET A 282 -25.63 -11.69 4.10
CA MET A 282 -26.86 -11.30 3.41
C MET A 282 -26.82 -11.64 1.91
N SER A 283 -25.70 -11.37 1.26
CA SER A 283 -25.49 -11.59 -0.17
C SER A 283 -24.01 -11.76 -0.48
N SER A 284 -23.68 -12.27 -1.65
CA SER A 284 -22.33 -12.27 -2.22
C SER A 284 -22.31 -11.60 -3.58
N LYS A 285 -21.15 -11.09 -3.98
CA LYS A 285 -20.87 -10.64 -5.34
C LYS A 285 -19.40 -10.84 -5.65
N GLU A 286 -19.08 -11.11 -6.91
CA GLU A 286 -17.73 -10.91 -7.42
C GLU A 286 -17.63 -9.46 -7.88
N ASP A 287 -16.58 -8.76 -7.44
CA ASP A 287 -16.42 -7.36 -7.78
C ASP A 287 -15.28 -7.21 -8.81
N PRO A 288 -15.59 -6.83 -10.07
CA PRO A 288 -14.56 -6.60 -11.08
C PRO A 288 -13.54 -5.54 -10.67
N PHE A 289 -13.89 -4.66 -9.71
CA PHE A 289 -12.98 -3.67 -9.15
C PHE A 289 -11.85 -4.30 -8.33
N PHE A 290 -12.11 -5.44 -7.69
CA PHE A 290 -11.15 -6.15 -6.84
C PHE A 290 -10.63 -7.40 -7.54
N ASN A 291 -10.33 -7.33 -8.84
CA ASN A 291 -9.87 -8.48 -9.64
C ASN A 291 -10.80 -9.70 -9.55
N GLU A 292 -12.11 -9.45 -9.58
CA GLU A 292 -13.15 -10.50 -9.45
C GLU A 292 -13.11 -11.24 -8.09
N GLU A 293 -12.52 -10.62 -7.06
CA GLU A 293 -12.58 -11.17 -5.71
C GLU A 293 -14.02 -11.25 -5.21
N LEU A 294 -14.33 -12.39 -4.58
CA LEU A 294 -15.60 -12.63 -3.93
C LEU A 294 -15.73 -11.75 -2.67
N LEU A 295 -16.80 -10.99 -2.60
CA LEU A 295 -17.18 -10.18 -1.43
C LEU A 295 -18.49 -10.69 -0.84
N TYR A 296 -18.57 -10.74 0.49
CA TYR A 296 -19.82 -10.94 1.21
C TYR A 296 -20.36 -9.62 1.74
N TYR A 297 -21.67 -9.42 1.62
CA TYR A 297 -22.40 -8.37 2.29
C TYR A 297 -22.81 -8.86 3.67
N VAL A 298 -22.25 -8.29 4.71
CA VAL A 298 -22.47 -8.73 6.10
C VAL A 298 -23.17 -7.66 6.93
N GLU A 299 -23.89 -8.12 7.94
CA GLU A 299 -24.51 -7.28 8.97
C GLU A 299 -23.69 -7.37 10.27
N VAL A 300 -23.27 -6.24 10.79
CA VAL A 300 -22.39 -6.10 11.96
C VAL A 300 -23.11 -5.33 13.06
N ASP A 301 -23.02 -5.80 14.31
CA ASP A 301 -23.52 -5.08 15.49
C ASP A 301 -22.53 -3.96 15.88
N PRO A 302 -22.92 -2.67 15.78
CA PRO A 302 -22.03 -1.57 16.10
C PRO A 302 -21.98 -1.23 17.60
N ARG A 303 -22.77 -1.88 18.47
CA ARG A 303 -22.93 -1.49 19.89
C ARG A 303 -21.59 -1.32 20.60
N MET A 304 -20.68 -2.26 20.41
CA MET A 304 -19.35 -2.20 21.01
C MET A 304 -18.51 -1.04 20.45
N LEU A 305 -18.56 -0.80 19.14
CA LEU A 305 -17.85 0.31 18.49
C LEU A 305 -18.33 1.67 19.03
N VAL A 306 -19.65 1.81 19.18
CA VAL A 306 -20.28 2.99 19.77
C VAL A 306 -19.84 3.15 21.22
N TYR A 307 -19.95 2.11 22.04
CA TYR A 307 -19.54 2.14 23.45
C TYR A 307 -18.08 2.60 23.62
N LEU A 308 -17.16 2.03 22.84
CA LEU A 308 -15.73 2.36 22.92
C LEU A 308 -15.44 3.81 22.51
N ALA A 309 -16.06 4.32 21.43
CA ALA A 309 -15.87 5.73 21.08
C ALA A 309 -16.48 6.69 22.11
N GLU A 310 -17.64 6.34 22.66
CA GLU A 310 -18.27 7.14 23.70
C GLU A 310 -17.42 7.19 24.99
N ALA A 311 -16.77 6.09 25.36
CA ALA A 311 -15.85 6.04 26.50
C ALA A 311 -14.67 7.03 26.37
N GLY A 312 -14.28 7.35 25.13
CA GLY A 312 -13.25 8.36 24.84
C GLY A 312 -13.69 9.81 24.99
N VAL A 313 -14.99 10.08 25.15
CA VAL A 313 -15.56 11.43 25.08
C VAL A 313 -16.41 11.73 26.31
N LYS A 314 -15.88 12.57 27.22
CA LYS A 314 -16.58 13.02 28.44
C LYS A 314 -17.85 13.88 28.21
N GLY A 315 -18.29 14.10 26.97
CA GLY A 315 -19.50 14.87 26.64
C GLY A 315 -19.48 16.37 26.96
N THR A 316 -18.34 16.94 27.37
CA THR A 316 -18.28 18.32 27.89
C THR A 316 -18.35 19.44 26.83
N ARG A 317 -18.29 19.11 25.53
CA ARG A 317 -18.32 20.09 24.43
C ARG A 317 -19.72 20.09 23.82
N LEU A 318 -20.36 21.26 23.78
CA LEU A 318 -21.68 21.44 23.17
C LEU A 318 -21.53 21.78 21.68
N PRO A 319 -22.53 21.42 20.85
CA PRO A 319 -22.56 21.80 19.44
C PRO A 319 -22.60 23.32 19.28
N LEU A 320 -21.92 23.83 18.26
CA LEU A 320 -21.93 25.25 17.93
C LEU A 320 -23.29 25.65 17.31
N PRO A 321 -23.83 26.86 17.61
CA PRO A 321 -25.15 27.30 17.12
C PRO A 321 -25.30 27.28 15.59
N GLU A 322 -24.21 27.45 14.86
CA GLU A 322 -24.19 27.52 13.38
C GLU A 322 -24.07 26.14 12.70
N TRP A 323 -23.93 25.06 13.48
CA TRP A 323 -23.73 23.72 12.92
C TRP A 323 -25.05 23.12 12.42
N LYS A 324 -25.24 23.11 11.09
CA LYS A 324 -26.41 22.48 10.47
C LYS A 324 -26.39 20.97 10.69
N VAL A 325 -27.28 20.47 11.54
CA VAL A 325 -27.52 19.03 11.70
C VAL A 325 -28.18 18.48 10.42
N PRO A 326 -27.60 17.48 9.74
CA PRO A 326 -28.21 16.84 8.58
C PRO A 326 -29.59 16.23 8.90
N LYS A 327 -30.46 16.17 7.88
CA LYS A 327 -31.92 16.01 8.01
C LYS A 327 -32.46 14.68 8.53
N GLU A 328 -31.64 13.69 8.85
CA GLU A 328 -32.06 12.53 9.65
C GLU A 328 -30.82 11.91 10.31
N PRO A 329 -30.78 11.81 11.66
CA PRO A 329 -29.67 11.14 12.33
C PRO A 329 -29.81 9.62 12.15
N VAL A 330 -28.93 9.02 11.36
CA VAL A 330 -28.79 7.55 11.31
C VAL A 330 -28.55 7.06 12.74
N ASN A 331 -29.43 6.19 13.23
CA ASN A 331 -29.28 5.61 14.56
C ASN A 331 -27.91 4.91 14.66
N PRO A 332 -27.01 5.37 15.54
CA PRO A 332 -25.65 4.81 15.62
C PRO A 332 -25.65 3.33 16.02
N LEU A 333 -26.70 2.87 16.69
CA LEU A 333 -26.90 1.48 17.12
C LEU A 333 -27.57 0.60 16.06
N SER A 334 -28.01 1.16 14.93
CA SER A 334 -28.57 0.35 13.84
C SER A 334 -27.48 -0.56 13.24
N PRO A 335 -27.79 -1.80 12.84
CA PRO A 335 -26.80 -2.70 12.27
C PRO A 335 -26.03 -2.07 11.11
N LEU A 336 -24.70 -2.23 11.11
CA LEU A 336 -23.82 -1.74 10.07
C LEU A 336 -23.76 -2.77 8.95
N LYS A 337 -23.91 -2.35 7.69
CA LYS A 337 -23.88 -3.27 6.55
C LYS A 337 -22.70 -2.97 5.66
N LEU A 338 -21.84 -3.95 5.40
CA LEU A 338 -20.55 -3.77 4.72
C LEU A 338 -20.32 -4.88 3.69
N TRP A 339 -19.69 -4.52 2.58
CA TRP A 339 -19.06 -5.49 1.68
C TRP A 339 -17.66 -5.79 2.19
N LEU A 340 -17.37 -7.04 2.49
CA LEU A 340 -16.12 -7.50 3.06
C LEU A 340 -15.53 -8.64 2.21
N PRO A 341 -14.20 -8.73 2.05
CA PRO A 341 -13.57 -9.81 1.31
C PRO A 341 -13.91 -11.18 1.88
N ALA A 342 -14.31 -12.11 1.01
CA ALA A 342 -14.76 -13.45 1.42
C ALA A 342 -13.69 -14.21 2.20
N VAL A 343 -12.42 -14.02 1.84
CA VAL A 343 -11.27 -14.62 2.55
C VAL A 343 -11.28 -14.26 4.04
N PHE A 344 -11.55 -13.00 4.39
CA PHE A 344 -11.56 -12.56 5.77
C PHE A 344 -12.81 -13.02 6.54
N VAL A 345 -13.97 -13.04 5.88
CA VAL A 345 -15.22 -13.48 6.52
C VAL A 345 -15.20 -14.98 6.79
N ARG A 346 -14.64 -15.79 5.87
CA ARG A 346 -14.49 -17.24 6.03
C ARG A 346 -13.59 -17.60 7.21
N GLU A 347 -12.48 -16.88 7.40
CA GLU A 347 -11.61 -17.07 8.55
C GLU A 347 -12.26 -16.59 9.86
N ALA A 348 -12.97 -15.46 9.85
CA ALA A 348 -13.54 -14.88 11.05
C ALA A 348 -14.81 -15.61 11.54
N ARG A 349 -15.68 -16.03 10.61
CA ARG A 349 -16.99 -16.65 10.90
C ARG A 349 -17.35 -17.72 9.85
N PRO A 350 -16.62 -18.86 9.85
CA PRO A 350 -16.90 -19.95 8.92
C PRO A 350 -18.31 -20.50 9.09
N ASP A 351 -18.84 -20.49 10.32
CA ASP A 351 -20.20 -20.90 10.67
C ASP A 351 -21.28 -20.12 9.90
N LEU A 352 -21.16 -18.79 9.85
CA LEU A 352 -22.13 -17.94 9.14
C LEU A 352 -22.02 -18.07 7.63
N VAL A 353 -20.80 -18.26 7.12
CA VAL A 353 -20.58 -18.48 5.68
C VAL A 353 -21.19 -19.81 5.25
N GLN A 354 -20.98 -20.88 6.02
CA GLN A 354 -21.55 -22.19 5.74
C GLN A 354 -23.09 -22.12 5.67
N VAL A 355 -23.73 -21.53 6.68
CA VAL A 355 -25.20 -21.36 6.70
C VAL A 355 -25.69 -20.59 5.47
N TYR A 356 -24.96 -19.56 5.05
CA TYR A 356 -25.31 -18.77 3.88
C TYR A 356 -25.16 -19.56 2.58
N GLU A 357 -24.03 -20.25 2.37
CA GLU A 357 -23.75 -21.04 1.18
C GLU A 357 -24.70 -22.24 1.04
N GLU A 358 -25.04 -22.92 2.15
CA GLU A 358 -26.07 -23.97 2.18
C GLU A 358 -27.45 -23.42 1.78
N SER A 359 -27.79 -22.21 2.24
CA SER A 359 -29.05 -21.55 1.86
C SER A 359 -29.10 -21.22 0.36
N LEU A 360 -27.95 -20.88 -0.25
CA LEU A 360 -27.84 -20.65 -1.68
C LEU A 360 -27.98 -21.96 -2.47
N ALA A 361 -27.32 -23.03 -2.04
CA ALA A 361 -27.42 -24.35 -2.66
C ALA A 361 -28.85 -24.90 -2.62
N LEU A 362 -29.56 -24.72 -1.50
CA LEU A 362 -30.97 -25.11 -1.39
C LEU A 362 -31.87 -24.31 -2.36
N LYS A 363 -31.61 -23.00 -2.53
CA LYS A 363 -32.35 -22.16 -3.48
C LYS A 363 -32.05 -22.54 -4.93
N ALA A 364 -30.83 -22.92 -5.25
CA ALA A 364 -30.45 -23.40 -6.58
C ALA A 364 -31.17 -24.72 -6.92
N ARG A 365 -31.12 -25.71 -6.03
CA ARG A 365 -31.84 -26.98 -6.19
C ARG A 365 -33.34 -26.80 -6.40
N LYS A 366 -33.97 -25.91 -5.62
CA LYS A 366 -35.41 -25.59 -5.79
C LYS A 366 -35.72 -24.98 -7.15
N ARG A 367 -34.81 -24.17 -7.71
CA ARG A 367 -34.98 -23.58 -9.05
C ARG A 367 -34.84 -24.61 -10.15
N GLU A 368 -33.90 -25.54 -10.01
CA GLU A 368 -33.71 -26.66 -10.93
C GLU A 368 -34.95 -27.56 -10.93
N THR A 369 -35.48 -27.94 -9.76
CA THR A 369 -36.71 -28.74 -9.67
C THR A 369 -37.92 -28.05 -10.28
N SER A 370 -38.09 -26.73 -10.05
CA SER A 370 -39.20 -25.99 -10.70
C SER A 370 -39.05 -25.89 -12.22
N GLN A 371 -37.81 -25.80 -12.73
CA GLN A 371 -37.57 -25.76 -14.17
C GLN A 371 -37.79 -27.11 -14.85
N ASP A 372 -37.51 -28.22 -14.15
CA ASP A 372 -37.80 -29.56 -14.63
C ASP A 372 -39.32 -29.83 -14.61
N GLU A 373 -40.05 -29.39 -13.58
CA GLU A 373 -41.51 -29.48 -13.50
C GLU A 373 -42.21 -28.66 -14.60
N ASP A 374 -41.76 -27.43 -14.86
CA ASP A 374 -42.28 -26.60 -15.95
C ASP A 374 -42.02 -27.23 -17.34
N GLN A 375 -40.86 -27.88 -17.53
CA GLN A 375 -40.53 -28.58 -18.77
C GLN A 375 -41.37 -29.86 -18.96
N ASP A 376 -41.60 -30.62 -17.90
CA ASP A 376 -42.45 -31.81 -17.92
C ASP A 376 -43.92 -31.45 -18.17
N GLU A 377 -44.45 -30.36 -17.59
CA GLU A 377 -45.80 -29.86 -17.90
C GLU A 377 -45.92 -29.35 -19.36
N GLU A 378 -44.88 -28.72 -19.90
CA GLU A 378 -44.84 -28.30 -21.30
C GLU A 378 -44.79 -29.50 -22.27
N LEU A 379 -44.13 -30.60 -21.87
CA LEU A 379 -44.11 -31.85 -22.64
C LEU A 379 -45.46 -32.58 -22.57
N ILE A 380 -46.10 -32.63 -21.39
CA ILE A 380 -47.41 -33.27 -21.20
C ILE A 380 -48.52 -32.51 -21.94
N SER A 381 -48.49 -31.18 -21.97
CA SER A 381 -49.44 -30.36 -22.74
C SER A 381 -49.31 -30.57 -24.25
N LYS A 382 -48.08 -30.65 -24.79
CA LYS A 382 -47.83 -30.96 -26.21
C LYS A 382 -48.28 -32.36 -26.63
N VAL A 383 -48.34 -33.32 -25.70
CA VAL A 383 -48.86 -34.67 -25.97
C VAL A 383 -50.40 -34.69 -25.91
N ARG A 384 -51.03 -33.91 -25.02
CA ARG A 384 -52.49 -33.78 -24.92
C ARG A 384 -53.14 -33.11 -26.13
N ASP A 385 -52.47 -32.17 -26.78
CA ASP A 385 -52.98 -31.49 -27.98
C ASP A 385 -52.87 -32.33 -29.28
N LYS A 386 -52.33 -33.55 -29.19
CA LYS A 386 -52.12 -34.46 -30.34
C LYS A 386 -53.08 -35.67 -30.40
N HIS A 387 -54.08 -35.74 -29.52
CA HIS A 387 -55.18 -36.72 -29.56
C HIS A 387 -56.51 -35.98 -29.53
#